data_AF-A0A7S1W2J7-F1
#
_entry.id   AF-A0A7S1W2J7-F1
#
_cell.length_a   1.000
_cell.length_b   1.000
_cell.length_c   1.000
_cell.angle_alpha   90.00
_cell.angle_beta   90.00
_cell.angle_gamma   90.00
#
_symmetry.space_group_name_H-M   'P 1'
#
loop_
_entity.id
_entity.type
_entity.pdbx_description
1 polymer ?
#
loop_
_entity_poly.entity_id
_entity_poly.type
_entity_poly.pdbx_seq_one_letter_code
_entity_poly.pdbx_strand_id
1 'polypeptide(L)'
;MMARLALAALLAPLGRALIISQQDDSKTLDCLCLDWNDVYKKEKKHNVSCGDGMEFFFLMDTMNVSSERDVHHKVSLGKSNHASQQLLKQLQGSEIYYEFCTNFFKRAHFNYCVNKRYQMTREQVPTSKGTWCYVSNKCELPNIVTPIPGTDLAVKQCSDIFDVSLGSMLIEEAAKVATKQKLDHGLIAGHAYVWKDMLAKDLDGATMRDIAESNEGTYVYSMKDMFAPRLVIKGTTVYEETYNDTQSTWSTKCIRDCLW
;
A
#
# COMPACT_ATOMS: atom_id res chain seq x y z
N MET A 1 -71.53 10.08 22.06
CA MET A 1 -71.77 9.31 20.81
C MET A 1 -70.84 9.83 19.72
N MET A 2 -70.40 8.92 18.85
CA MET A 2 -69.57 9.08 17.65
C MET A 2 -68.06 8.82 17.82
N ALA A 3 -67.76 7.53 17.76
CA ALA A 3 -66.48 6.96 17.35
C ALA A 3 -66.13 7.36 15.90
N ARG A 4 -64.85 7.60 15.61
CA ARG A 4 -64.33 7.65 14.24
C ARG A 4 -63.36 6.50 14.03
N LEU A 5 -63.69 5.65 13.06
CA LEU A 5 -62.93 4.50 12.60
C LEU A 5 -61.55 4.91 12.07
N ALA A 6 -60.56 4.11 12.42
CA ALA A 6 -59.26 4.06 11.78
C ALA A 6 -59.35 3.27 10.45
N LEU A 7 -58.63 3.72 9.42
CA LEU A 7 -58.35 2.94 8.23
C LEU A 7 -56.83 2.89 8.04
N ALA A 8 -56.21 1.80 8.51
CA ALA A 8 -54.80 1.50 8.29
C ALA A 8 -54.67 0.70 6.98
N ALA A 9 -54.06 1.28 5.96
CA ALA A 9 -53.71 0.58 4.73
C ALA A 9 -52.40 -0.18 4.93
N LEU A 10 -52.47 -1.51 4.92
CA LEU A 10 -51.33 -2.41 4.89
C LEU A 10 -50.73 -2.44 3.47
N LEU A 11 -49.61 -1.76 3.27
CA LEU A 11 -48.76 -1.95 2.09
C LEU A 11 -47.78 -3.09 2.39
N ALA A 12 -48.00 -4.25 1.78
CA ALA A 12 -47.04 -5.35 1.81
C ALA A 12 -45.84 -5.02 0.90
N PRO A 13 -44.59 -5.09 1.38
CA PRO A 13 -43.43 -4.96 0.51
C PRO A 13 -43.32 -6.19 -0.38
N LEU A 14 -43.41 -5.99 -1.70
CA LEU A 14 -43.03 -6.98 -2.71
C LEU A 14 -41.53 -7.26 -2.54
N GLY A 15 -41.20 -8.27 -1.75
CA GLY A 15 -39.85 -8.77 -1.58
C GLY A 15 -39.30 -9.26 -2.92
N ARG A 16 -38.39 -8.47 -3.51
CA ARG A 16 -37.47 -9.00 -4.53
C ARG A 16 -36.57 -10.01 -3.82
N ALA A 17 -36.82 -11.29 -4.07
CA ALA A 17 -35.87 -12.33 -3.74
C ALA A 17 -34.57 -12.04 -4.50
N LEU A 18 -33.54 -11.60 -3.77
CA LEU A 18 -32.18 -11.54 -4.29
C LEU A 18 -31.74 -12.98 -4.56
N ILE A 19 -31.68 -13.35 -5.84
CA ILE A 19 -31.01 -14.57 -6.27
C ILE A 19 -29.52 -14.31 -6.07
N ILE A 20 -29.00 -14.68 -4.90
CA ILE A 20 -27.57 -14.80 -4.66
C ILE A 20 -27.14 -16.05 -5.45
N SER A 21 -26.53 -15.84 -6.61
CA SER A 21 -25.82 -16.90 -7.32
C SER A 21 -24.74 -17.43 -6.39
N GLN A 22 -24.73 -18.75 -6.13
CA GLN A 22 -23.60 -19.45 -5.51
C GLN A 22 -22.42 -19.36 -6.48
N GLN A 23 -21.71 -18.25 -6.42
CA GLN A 23 -20.43 -18.09 -7.07
C GLN A 23 -19.43 -18.90 -6.25
N ASP A 24 -18.82 -19.89 -6.89
CA ASP A 24 -17.88 -20.85 -6.31
C ASP A 24 -16.86 -20.16 -5.38
N ASP A 25 -16.98 -20.38 -4.06
CA ASP A 25 -16.16 -19.75 -3.02
C ASP A 25 -14.66 -19.99 -3.23
N SER A 26 -14.29 -21.01 -4.02
CA SER A 26 -12.91 -21.27 -4.37
C SER A 26 -12.32 -20.18 -5.29
N LYS A 27 -13.11 -19.62 -6.21
CA LYS A 27 -12.61 -18.62 -7.18
C LYS A 27 -12.38 -17.25 -6.53
N THR A 28 -13.09 -16.93 -5.46
CA THR A 28 -12.89 -15.70 -4.70
C THR A 28 -11.62 -15.76 -3.85
N LEU A 29 -11.29 -16.94 -3.31
CA LEU A 29 -10.07 -17.15 -2.51
C LEU A 29 -8.78 -16.95 -3.31
N ASP A 30 -8.74 -17.38 -4.57
CA ASP A 30 -7.55 -17.21 -5.44
C ASP A 30 -7.20 -15.71 -5.65
N CYS A 31 -8.18 -14.82 -5.51
CA CYS A 31 -8.05 -13.39 -5.71
C CYS A 31 -7.81 -12.59 -4.44
N LEU A 32 -7.76 -13.23 -3.27
CA LEU A 32 -7.38 -12.56 -2.03
C LEU A 32 -5.89 -12.27 -2.03
N CYS A 33 -5.53 -11.08 -1.54
CA CYS A 33 -4.12 -10.74 -1.35
C CYS A 33 -3.47 -11.77 -0.42
N LEU A 34 -2.30 -12.24 -0.84
CA LEU A 34 -1.47 -13.16 -0.10
C LEU A 34 -0.65 -12.41 0.94
N ASP A 35 -0.27 -13.11 2.01
CA ASP A 35 0.69 -12.59 2.98
C ASP A 35 2.07 -12.40 2.32
N TRP A 36 2.62 -11.18 2.41
CA TRP A 36 3.87 -10.82 1.74
C TRP A 36 5.03 -11.74 2.15
N ASN A 37 5.14 -12.08 3.43
CA ASN A 37 6.19 -12.96 3.91
C ASN A 37 6.01 -14.40 3.40
N ASP A 38 4.77 -14.92 3.33
CA ASP A 38 4.50 -16.25 2.78
C ASP A 38 4.81 -16.36 1.28
N VAL A 39 4.65 -15.27 0.51
CA VAL A 39 5.06 -15.18 -0.90
C VAL A 39 6.55 -15.52 -1.05
N TYR A 40 7.42 -15.02 -0.17
CA TYR A 40 8.87 -15.20 -0.27
C TYR A 40 9.46 -16.31 0.60
N LYS A 41 8.81 -16.72 1.69
CA LYS A 41 9.31 -17.78 2.61
C LYS A 41 9.68 -19.08 1.90
N LYS A 42 9.03 -19.34 0.77
CA LYS A 42 9.27 -20.51 -0.05
C LYS A 42 9.65 -20.07 -1.45
N GLU A 43 10.78 -19.38 -1.58
CA GLU A 43 11.36 -19.03 -2.90
C GLU A 43 11.38 -20.24 -3.83
N LYS A 44 11.51 -21.48 -3.30
CA LYS A 44 11.39 -22.73 -4.07
C LYS A 44 9.95 -23.15 -4.45
N LYS A 45 8.94 -22.82 -3.65
CA LYS A 45 7.53 -23.19 -3.92
C LYS A 45 6.92 -22.29 -4.98
N HIS A 46 7.05 -20.98 -4.79
CA HIS A 46 6.44 -19.99 -5.67
C HIS A 46 7.37 -19.60 -6.82
N ASN A 47 8.67 -19.91 -6.73
CA ASN A 47 9.69 -19.49 -7.69
C ASN A 47 9.69 -17.96 -7.89
N VAL A 48 9.33 -17.18 -6.87
CA VAL A 48 9.27 -15.71 -6.95
C VAL A 48 10.43 -15.10 -6.17
N SER A 49 11.02 -14.03 -6.71
CA SER A 49 12.03 -13.21 -6.06
C SER A 49 11.53 -11.79 -5.89
N CYS A 50 12.01 -11.08 -4.87
CA CYS A 50 11.72 -9.66 -4.72
C CYS A 50 12.23 -8.88 -5.94
N GLY A 51 11.34 -8.09 -6.55
CA GLY A 51 11.56 -7.43 -7.84
C GLY A 51 10.85 -8.12 -9.02
N ASP A 52 10.31 -9.33 -8.82
CA ASP A 52 9.38 -9.94 -9.77
C ASP A 52 8.00 -9.30 -9.74
N GLY A 53 7.68 -8.45 -8.76
CA GLY A 53 6.43 -7.70 -8.67
C GLY A 53 6.62 -6.21 -8.99
N MET A 54 6.00 -5.33 -8.20
CA MET A 54 6.10 -3.87 -8.32
C MET A 54 6.94 -3.23 -7.21
N GLU A 55 7.77 -4.01 -6.49
CA GLU A 55 8.52 -3.53 -5.31
C GLU A 55 9.43 -2.34 -5.62
N PHE A 56 9.98 -2.28 -6.83
CA PHE A 56 10.92 -1.25 -7.28
C PHE A 56 10.32 -0.26 -8.29
N PHE A 57 9.00 -0.18 -8.40
CA PHE A 57 8.34 0.69 -9.38
C PHE A 57 8.75 2.17 -9.24
N PHE A 58 9.06 2.62 -8.02
CA PHE A 58 9.50 4.00 -7.75
C PHE A 58 10.88 4.35 -8.34
N LEU A 59 11.73 3.36 -8.63
CA LEU A 59 13.04 3.60 -9.25
C LEU A 59 12.95 3.84 -10.76
N MET A 60 11.77 3.73 -11.35
CA MET A 60 11.63 3.79 -12.79
C MET A 60 11.78 5.19 -13.37
N ASP A 61 11.33 6.21 -12.63
CA ASP A 61 11.42 7.61 -13.07
C ASP A 61 12.88 8.08 -13.18
N THR A 62 13.77 7.51 -12.38
CA THR A 62 15.20 7.88 -12.40
C THR A 62 15.93 7.29 -13.60
N MET A 63 15.30 6.37 -14.35
CA MET A 63 15.94 5.64 -15.44
C MET A 63 15.64 6.19 -16.83
N ASN A 64 15.01 7.37 -16.94
CA ASN A 64 14.66 8.00 -18.22
C ASN A 64 13.94 7.04 -19.19
N VAL A 65 13.12 6.12 -18.68
CA VAL A 65 12.34 5.20 -19.51
C VAL A 65 11.20 6.01 -20.13
N SER A 66 11.35 6.35 -21.42
CA SER A 66 10.62 7.42 -22.11
C SER A 66 9.13 7.17 -22.38
N SER A 67 8.50 6.07 -21.92
CA SER A 67 7.05 5.93 -22.04
C SER A 67 6.38 5.09 -20.93
N GLU A 68 5.36 5.67 -20.27
CA GLU A 68 4.54 4.98 -19.25
C GLU A 68 3.80 3.74 -19.79
N ARG A 69 3.46 3.73 -21.09
CA ARG A 69 2.84 2.57 -21.76
C ARG A 69 3.76 1.36 -21.82
N ASP A 70 5.06 1.58 -21.89
CA ASP A 70 6.04 0.51 -21.78
C ASP A 70 6.26 0.10 -20.32
N VAL A 71 6.22 1.04 -19.38
CA VAL A 71 6.49 0.82 -17.95
C VAL A 71 5.55 -0.21 -17.30
N HIS A 72 4.26 -0.18 -17.64
CA HIS A 72 3.27 -1.14 -17.11
C HIS A 72 3.45 -2.58 -17.62
N HIS A 73 4.11 -2.78 -18.76
CA HIS A 73 4.36 -4.12 -19.33
C HIS A 73 5.82 -4.57 -19.23
N LYS A 74 6.76 -3.64 -19.07
CA LYS A 74 8.18 -3.93 -19.21
C LYS A 74 8.91 -4.09 -17.87
N VAL A 75 8.50 -3.46 -16.76
CA VAL A 75 9.42 -3.39 -15.60
C VAL A 75 8.90 -3.99 -14.30
N SER A 76 7.58 -4.09 -14.14
CA SER A 76 7.06 -5.09 -13.22
C SER A 76 7.16 -6.46 -13.89
N LEU A 77 7.51 -7.50 -13.14
CA LEU A 77 7.84 -8.85 -13.63
C LEU A 77 9.29 -9.02 -14.07
N GLY A 78 10.24 -8.79 -13.15
CA GLY A 78 11.69 -8.97 -13.32
C GLY A 78 12.17 -10.13 -14.22
N LYS A 79 11.38 -11.19 -14.40
CA LYS A 79 11.67 -12.31 -15.31
C LYS A 79 11.40 -12.07 -16.79
N SER A 80 10.53 -11.14 -17.18
CA SER A 80 10.07 -10.99 -18.58
C SER A 80 10.92 -10.03 -19.42
N ASN A 81 11.68 -9.13 -18.81
CA ASN A 81 12.42 -8.08 -19.51
C ASN A 81 13.90 -8.02 -19.09
N HIS A 82 14.80 -8.06 -20.09
CA HIS A 82 16.24 -7.93 -19.92
C HIS A 82 16.67 -6.66 -19.16
N ALA A 83 16.06 -5.50 -19.44
CA ALA A 83 16.40 -4.25 -18.75
C ALA A 83 16.10 -4.33 -17.25
N SER A 84 14.94 -4.89 -16.89
CA SER A 84 14.53 -5.13 -15.50
C SER A 84 15.45 -6.13 -14.82
N GLN A 85 15.83 -7.22 -15.51
CA GLN A 85 16.81 -8.17 -14.99
C GLN A 85 18.17 -7.51 -14.72
N GLN A 86 18.62 -6.62 -15.60
CA GLN A 86 19.88 -5.91 -15.42
C GLN A 86 19.82 -4.96 -14.22
N LEU A 87 18.73 -4.20 -14.09
CA LEU A 87 18.50 -3.37 -12.91
C LEU A 87 18.48 -4.22 -11.63
N LEU A 88 17.73 -5.32 -11.61
CA LEU A 88 17.64 -6.19 -10.44
C LEU A 88 19.00 -6.77 -10.05
N LYS A 89 19.85 -7.13 -11.03
CA LYS A 89 21.23 -7.54 -10.75
C LYS A 89 22.08 -6.42 -10.13
N GLN A 90 21.85 -5.16 -10.53
CA GLN A 90 22.55 -4.01 -9.93
C GLN A 90 22.04 -3.70 -8.52
N LEU A 91 20.73 -3.89 -8.28
CA LEU A 91 20.14 -3.70 -6.96
C LEU A 91 20.49 -4.82 -6.00
N GLN A 92 20.61 -6.07 -6.47
CA GLN A 92 20.98 -7.21 -5.64
C GLN A 92 22.30 -6.94 -4.89
N GLY A 93 22.22 -6.95 -3.56
CA GLY A 93 23.36 -6.65 -2.68
C GLY A 93 23.55 -5.16 -2.34
N SER A 94 22.77 -4.25 -2.93
CA SER A 94 22.73 -2.83 -2.54
C SER A 94 21.93 -2.61 -1.25
N GLU A 95 22.16 -1.48 -0.60
CA GLU A 95 21.37 -1.03 0.56
C GLU A 95 19.88 -0.89 0.22
N ILE A 96 19.54 -0.42 -0.99
CA ILE A 96 18.15 -0.31 -1.44
C ILE A 96 17.49 -1.70 -1.47
N TYR A 97 18.16 -2.71 -2.03
CA TYR A 97 17.62 -4.06 -2.02
C TYR A 97 17.50 -4.62 -0.61
N TYR A 98 18.49 -4.36 0.24
CA TYR A 98 18.45 -4.77 1.64
C TYR A 98 17.22 -4.18 2.36
N GLU A 99 17.01 -2.87 2.27
CA GLU A 99 15.89 -2.20 2.94
C GLU A 99 14.52 -2.66 2.42
N PHE A 100 14.30 -2.62 1.11
CA PHE A 100 12.98 -2.93 0.56
C PHE A 100 12.70 -4.44 0.55
N CYS A 101 13.64 -5.26 0.08
CA CYS A 101 13.39 -6.69 -0.02
C CYS A 101 13.62 -7.40 1.31
N THR A 102 14.79 -7.20 1.93
CA THR A 102 15.19 -8.01 3.09
C THR A 102 14.51 -7.52 4.37
N ASN A 103 14.45 -6.20 4.58
CA ASN A 103 13.87 -5.63 5.80
C ASN A 103 12.36 -5.43 5.76
N PHE A 104 11.77 -5.25 4.57
CA PHE A 104 10.34 -4.98 4.42
C PHE A 104 9.56 -6.13 3.77
N PHE A 105 9.60 -6.30 2.46
CA PHE A 105 8.70 -7.21 1.73
C PHE A 105 8.84 -8.67 2.17
N LYS A 106 10.07 -9.17 2.36
CA LYS A 106 10.29 -10.55 2.82
C LYS A 106 9.94 -10.77 4.29
N ARG A 107 9.70 -9.72 5.09
CA ARG A 107 9.40 -9.82 6.53
C ARG A 107 7.97 -9.42 6.89
N ALA A 108 7.27 -8.74 6.00
CA ALA A 108 5.91 -8.27 6.23
C ALA A 108 4.92 -9.44 6.34
N HIS A 109 4.38 -9.66 7.53
CA HIS A 109 3.35 -10.64 7.84
C HIS A 109 1.95 -10.02 7.79
N PHE A 110 1.61 -9.44 6.65
CA PHE A 110 0.27 -8.95 6.34
C PHE A 110 -0.04 -9.19 4.87
N ASN A 111 -1.31 -9.05 4.51
CA ASN A 111 -1.79 -9.12 3.13
C ASN A 111 -2.43 -7.81 2.63
N TYR A 112 -2.18 -6.70 3.33
CA TYR A 112 -2.61 -5.38 2.88
C TYR A 112 -1.94 -4.98 1.57
N CYS A 113 -2.67 -4.23 0.76
CA CYS A 113 -2.12 -3.61 -0.44
C CYS A 113 -1.22 -2.43 -0.07
N VAL A 114 -0.10 -2.31 -0.77
CA VAL A 114 0.85 -1.21 -0.60
C VAL A 114 0.75 -0.27 -1.79
N ASN A 115 1.06 1.01 -1.60
CA ASN A 115 1.17 1.94 -2.73
C ASN A 115 2.18 1.40 -3.73
N LYS A 116 1.76 1.42 -5.01
CA LYS A 116 2.60 0.99 -6.13
C LYS A 116 3.92 1.77 -6.15
N ARG A 117 3.86 3.05 -5.85
CA ARG A 117 5.02 3.93 -5.76
C ARG A 117 5.34 4.23 -4.30
N TYR A 118 6.56 3.90 -3.88
CA TYR A 118 7.13 4.35 -2.62
C TYR A 118 7.36 5.87 -2.65
N GLN A 119 6.98 6.57 -1.58
CA GLN A 119 7.13 8.02 -1.44
C GLN A 119 6.56 8.81 -2.64
N MET A 120 5.33 8.47 -3.05
CA MET A 120 4.61 9.18 -4.10
C MET A 120 4.25 10.61 -3.65
N THR A 121 4.60 11.64 -4.43
CA THR A 121 4.15 13.02 -4.11
C THR A 121 2.68 13.22 -4.48
N ARG A 122 2.04 14.28 -3.96
CA ARG A 122 0.63 14.59 -4.28
C ARG A 122 0.42 14.82 -5.79
N GLU A 123 1.38 15.44 -6.47
CA GLU A 123 1.35 15.69 -7.91
C GLU A 123 1.44 14.39 -8.73
N GLN A 124 2.04 13.35 -8.16
CA GLN A 124 2.14 12.02 -8.77
C GLN A 124 0.90 11.16 -8.53
N VAL A 125 0.01 11.52 -7.59
CA VAL A 125 -1.20 10.75 -7.30
C VAL A 125 -2.01 10.45 -8.57
N PRO A 126 -2.28 11.38 -9.51
CA PRO A 126 -3.12 11.07 -10.67
C PRO A 126 -2.53 10.01 -11.61
N THR A 127 -1.20 9.94 -11.75
CA THR A 127 -0.50 9.05 -12.71
C THR A 127 0.09 7.81 -12.05
N SER A 128 0.38 7.88 -10.76
CA SER A 128 0.95 6.80 -9.95
C SER A 128 -0.08 6.19 -8.99
N LYS A 129 -1.37 6.56 -9.11
CA LYS A 129 -2.43 6.00 -8.28
C LYS A 129 -2.45 4.48 -8.43
N GLY A 130 -2.54 3.81 -7.30
CA GLY A 130 -2.75 2.39 -7.27
C GLY A 130 -2.07 1.78 -6.06
N THR A 131 -2.74 0.79 -5.50
CA THR A 131 -2.15 -0.11 -4.53
C THR A 131 -2.12 -1.50 -5.13
N TRP A 132 -1.22 -2.35 -4.67
CA TRP A 132 -1.06 -3.68 -5.23
C TRP A 132 -0.70 -4.70 -4.17
N CYS A 133 -0.92 -5.97 -4.52
CA CYS A 133 -0.54 -7.12 -3.73
C CYS A 133 -0.25 -8.34 -4.63
N TYR A 134 0.26 -9.41 -4.05
CA TYR A 134 0.34 -10.72 -4.71
C TYR A 134 -0.94 -11.52 -4.53
N VAL A 135 -1.32 -12.27 -5.57
CA VAL A 135 -2.44 -13.22 -5.57
C VAL A 135 -2.03 -14.52 -6.28
N SER A 136 -2.89 -15.53 -6.22
CA SER A 136 -2.75 -16.75 -7.03
C SER A 136 -2.80 -16.41 -8.52
N ASN A 137 -1.97 -17.04 -9.35
CA ASN A 137 -2.08 -16.87 -10.82
C ASN A 137 -3.38 -17.45 -11.41
N LYS A 138 -4.17 -18.16 -10.60
CA LYS A 138 -5.53 -18.61 -10.91
C LYS A 138 -6.59 -17.53 -10.70
N CYS A 139 -6.23 -16.37 -10.18
CA CYS A 139 -7.16 -15.25 -10.07
C CYS A 139 -7.50 -14.71 -11.47
N GLU A 140 -8.73 -14.96 -11.93
CA GLU A 140 -9.22 -14.61 -13.27
C GLU A 140 -9.87 -13.21 -13.33
N LEU A 141 -9.39 -12.23 -12.56
CA LEU A 141 -9.93 -10.86 -12.62
C LEU A 141 -9.33 -10.09 -13.81
N PRO A 142 -10.13 -9.73 -14.83
CA PRO A 142 -9.62 -9.12 -16.04
C PRO A 142 -9.06 -7.72 -15.79
N ASN A 143 -7.98 -7.37 -16.49
CA ASN A 143 -7.33 -6.05 -16.51
C ASN A 143 -6.72 -5.54 -15.19
N ILE A 144 -6.87 -6.27 -14.09
CA ILE A 144 -6.28 -5.91 -12.79
C ILE A 144 -5.28 -6.94 -12.28
N VAL A 145 -5.23 -8.14 -12.86
CA VAL A 145 -4.26 -9.19 -12.53
C VAL A 145 -3.24 -9.35 -13.66
N THR A 146 -1.97 -9.38 -13.31
CA THR A 146 -0.85 -9.64 -14.23
C THR A 146 -0.03 -10.84 -13.73
N PRO A 147 -0.08 -12.00 -14.41
CA PRO A 147 0.69 -13.18 -14.03
C PRO A 147 2.20 -12.95 -14.06
N ILE A 148 2.93 -13.52 -13.11
CA ILE A 148 4.41 -13.47 -13.09
C ILE A 148 4.95 -14.72 -13.82
N PRO A 149 5.69 -14.56 -14.93
CA PRO A 149 6.17 -15.69 -15.73
C PRO A 149 6.99 -16.71 -14.93
N GLY A 150 6.66 -17.99 -15.11
CA GLY A 150 7.36 -19.10 -14.46
C GLY A 150 7.08 -19.25 -12.95
N THR A 151 5.98 -18.68 -12.46
CA THR A 151 5.52 -18.79 -11.06
C THR A 151 4.04 -19.20 -11.00
N ASP A 152 3.57 -19.55 -9.81
CA ASP A 152 2.15 -19.75 -9.49
C ASP A 152 1.47 -18.47 -8.97
N LEU A 153 2.10 -17.30 -9.13
CA LEU A 153 1.65 -16.02 -8.59
C LEU A 153 1.33 -14.99 -9.68
N ALA A 154 0.55 -13.98 -9.29
CA ALA A 154 0.26 -12.80 -10.09
C ALA A 154 0.29 -11.54 -9.22
N VAL A 155 0.50 -10.39 -9.85
CA VAL A 155 0.32 -9.07 -9.24
C VAL A 155 -1.12 -8.62 -9.49
N LYS A 156 -1.82 -8.20 -8.44
CA LYS A 156 -3.16 -7.61 -8.53
C LYS A 156 -3.11 -6.11 -8.22
N GLN A 157 -3.74 -5.29 -9.07
CA GLN A 157 -4.11 -3.91 -8.73
C GLN A 157 -5.32 -3.97 -7.78
N CYS A 158 -5.15 -3.42 -6.59
CA CYS A 158 -6.15 -3.50 -5.55
C CYS A 158 -7.27 -2.49 -5.74
N SER A 159 -8.44 -2.84 -5.20
CA SER A 159 -9.62 -1.97 -5.17
C SER A 159 -9.94 -1.59 -3.74
N ASP A 160 -10.17 -0.30 -3.47
CA ASP A 160 -10.56 0.20 -2.14
C ASP A 160 -11.91 -0.38 -1.64
N ILE A 161 -12.68 -1.03 -2.53
CA ILE A 161 -13.96 -1.67 -2.19
C ILE A 161 -13.74 -3.07 -1.60
N PHE A 162 -12.73 -3.80 -2.06
CA PHE A 162 -12.55 -5.23 -1.76
C PHE A 162 -11.27 -5.53 -1.00
N ASP A 163 -10.28 -4.66 -1.11
CA ASP A 163 -8.95 -4.83 -0.56
C ASP A 163 -8.65 -3.75 0.47
N VAL A 164 -8.03 -4.15 1.57
CA VAL A 164 -7.53 -3.19 2.56
C VAL A 164 -6.14 -2.72 2.13
N SER A 165 -5.99 -1.43 1.91
CA SER A 165 -4.68 -0.82 1.60
C SER A 165 -4.09 -0.12 2.80
N LEU A 166 -2.75 -0.12 2.92
CA LEU A 166 -2.07 0.67 3.96
C LEU A 166 -2.44 2.16 3.90
N GLY A 167 -2.65 2.72 2.70
CA GLY A 167 -3.03 4.12 2.54
C GLY A 167 -4.43 4.49 3.05
N SER A 168 -5.35 3.51 3.03
CA SER A 168 -6.69 3.68 3.61
C SER A 168 -6.68 3.71 5.14
N MET A 169 -5.68 3.08 5.78
CA MET A 169 -5.61 2.96 7.24
C MET A 169 -5.51 4.30 7.96
N LEU A 170 -5.95 4.31 9.21
CA LEU A 170 -5.58 5.37 10.15
C LEU A 170 -4.07 5.29 10.43
N ILE A 171 -3.46 6.44 10.73
CA ILE A 171 -2.01 6.53 11.00
C ILE A 171 -1.61 5.59 12.15
N GLU A 172 -2.44 5.53 13.18
CA GLU A 172 -2.21 4.66 14.33
C GLU A 172 -2.22 3.17 13.97
N GLU A 173 -3.13 2.77 13.08
CA GLU A 173 -3.25 1.37 12.63
C GLU A 173 -2.01 0.97 11.82
N ALA A 174 -1.57 1.83 10.90
CA ALA A 174 -0.33 1.62 10.14
C ALA A 174 0.90 1.55 11.07
N ALA A 175 0.99 2.45 12.06
CA ALA A 175 2.07 2.41 13.06
C ALA A 175 2.03 1.13 13.91
N LYS A 176 0.83 0.66 14.30
CA LYS A 176 0.64 -0.62 14.99
C LYS A 176 1.10 -1.80 14.14
N VAL A 177 0.85 -1.78 12.82
CA VAL A 177 1.39 -2.79 11.89
C VAL A 177 2.92 -2.78 11.91
N ALA A 178 3.54 -1.61 11.79
CA ALA A 178 4.99 -1.45 11.81
C ALA A 178 5.61 -2.02 13.10
N THR A 179 5.10 -1.57 14.26
CA THR A 179 5.57 -2.02 15.58
C THR A 179 5.36 -3.52 15.79
N LYS A 180 4.16 -4.04 15.51
CA LYS A 180 3.83 -5.46 15.72
C LYS A 180 4.73 -6.38 14.89
N GLN A 181 5.09 -5.96 13.69
CA GLN A 181 5.88 -6.75 12.75
C GLN A 181 7.38 -6.41 12.78
N LYS A 182 7.78 -5.45 13.61
CA LYS A 182 9.17 -4.95 13.70
C LYS A 182 9.68 -4.47 12.33
N LEU A 183 8.82 -3.81 11.57
CA LEU A 183 9.15 -3.17 10.29
C LEU A 183 9.53 -1.71 10.52
N ASP A 184 10.30 -1.14 9.59
CA ASP A 184 10.61 0.28 9.62
C ASP A 184 9.33 1.11 9.41
N HIS A 185 9.09 2.05 10.32
CA HIS A 185 7.90 2.90 10.30
C HIS A 185 7.88 3.82 9.07
N GLY A 186 9.04 4.33 8.64
CA GLY A 186 9.18 5.14 7.44
C GLY A 186 8.95 4.35 6.15
N LEU A 187 9.29 3.05 6.12
CA LEU A 187 8.93 2.17 5.00
C LEU A 187 7.42 1.94 4.93
N ILE A 188 6.75 1.70 6.07
CA ILE A 188 5.29 1.60 6.14
C ILE A 188 4.64 2.91 5.67
N ALA A 189 5.05 4.06 6.23
CA ALA A 189 4.51 5.36 5.86
C ALA A 189 4.75 5.69 4.38
N GLY A 190 5.95 5.44 3.85
CA GLY A 190 6.27 5.67 2.44
C GLY A 190 5.53 4.75 1.48
N HIS A 191 5.04 3.59 1.93
CA HIS A 191 4.14 2.71 1.17
C HIS A 191 2.64 2.94 1.45
N ALA A 192 2.29 3.81 2.40
CA ALA A 192 0.91 4.10 2.75
C ALA A 192 0.46 5.48 2.26
N TYR A 193 1.32 6.49 2.40
CA TYR A 193 0.93 7.90 2.38
C TYR A 193 1.65 8.68 1.29
N VAL A 194 1.10 9.85 0.94
CA VAL A 194 1.77 10.76 0.02
C VAL A 194 2.99 11.37 0.70
N TRP A 195 4.07 11.58 -0.03
CA TRP A 195 5.32 12.10 0.51
C TRP A 195 5.45 13.60 0.25
N LYS A 196 5.93 14.31 1.28
CA LYS A 196 6.33 15.71 1.22
C LYS A 196 7.81 15.80 1.62
N ASP A 197 8.67 16.14 0.65
CA ASP A 197 10.11 16.33 0.89
C ASP A 197 10.38 17.60 1.70
N MET A 198 10.37 17.45 3.03
CA MET A 198 10.54 18.55 3.98
C MET A 198 10.94 17.97 5.35
N LEU A 199 11.80 18.67 6.08
CA LEU A 199 12.07 18.32 7.47
C LEU A 199 10.90 18.79 8.34
N ALA A 200 10.54 18.04 9.38
CA ALA A 200 9.43 18.41 10.27
C ALA A 200 9.57 19.83 10.84
N LYS A 201 10.80 20.26 11.16
CA LYS A 201 11.12 21.60 11.67
C LYS A 201 10.88 22.74 10.65
N ASP A 202 10.87 22.42 9.36
CA ASP A 202 10.68 23.38 8.28
C ASP A 202 9.21 23.47 7.83
N LEU A 203 8.32 22.66 8.43
CA LEU A 203 6.90 22.65 8.10
C LEU A 203 6.20 23.87 8.68
N ASP A 204 5.89 24.84 7.81
CA ASP A 204 5.15 26.02 8.20
C ASP A 204 3.64 25.74 8.41
N GLY A 205 2.96 26.67 9.09
CA GLY A 205 1.55 26.53 9.42
C GLY A 205 0.61 26.55 8.19
N ALA A 206 1.03 27.14 7.07
CA ALA A 206 0.22 27.16 5.85
C ALA A 206 0.23 25.78 5.18
N THR A 207 1.42 25.19 5.04
CA THR A 207 1.64 23.85 4.50
C THR A 207 0.98 22.80 5.40
N MET A 208 1.08 22.94 6.73
CA MET A 208 0.40 22.03 7.65
C MET A 208 -1.14 22.07 7.50
N ARG A 209 -1.72 23.26 7.29
CA ARG A 209 -3.16 23.39 7.04
C ARG A 209 -3.56 22.77 5.70
N ASP A 210 -2.81 23.03 4.63
CA ASP A 210 -3.05 22.42 3.32
C ASP A 210 -3.03 20.88 3.36
N ILE A 211 -2.06 20.31 4.09
CA ILE A 211 -2.01 18.86 4.32
C ILE A 211 -3.24 18.37 5.10
N ALA A 212 -3.61 19.07 6.18
CA ALA A 212 -4.75 18.68 7.00
C ALA A 212 -6.07 18.75 6.22
N GLU A 213 -6.28 19.82 5.45
CA GLU A 213 -7.49 20.05 4.65
C GLU A 213 -7.67 19.04 3.51
N SER A 214 -6.57 18.51 2.95
CA SER A 214 -6.67 17.48 1.90
C SER A 214 -7.22 16.15 2.44
N ASN A 215 -7.10 15.90 3.75
CA ASN A 215 -7.46 14.65 4.41
C ASN A 215 -6.78 13.39 3.82
N GLU A 216 -5.74 13.58 3.01
CA GLU A 216 -4.88 12.52 2.50
C GLU A 216 -3.77 12.28 3.52
N GLY A 217 -3.52 11.02 3.86
CA GLY A 217 -2.39 10.69 4.71
C GLY A 217 -1.10 11.14 4.05
N THR A 218 -0.33 11.98 4.73
CA THR A 218 0.90 12.61 4.23
C THR A 218 2.07 12.33 5.17
N TYR A 219 3.15 11.79 4.62
CA TYR A 219 4.43 11.54 5.27
C TYR A 219 5.41 12.67 4.95
N VAL A 220 5.72 13.48 5.96
CA VAL A 220 6.65 14.61 5.90
C VAL A 220 8.03 14.12 6.37
N TYR A 221 8.94 13.98 5.41
CA TYR A 221 10.28 13.44 5.62
C TYR A 221 11.21 13.99 4.54
N SER A 222 12.49 14.19 4.86
CA SER A 222 13.50 14.59 3.88
C SER A 222 14.80 13.82 4.06
N MET A 223 15.41 13.43 2.94
CA MET A 223 16.74 12.81 2.91
C MET A 223 17.86 13.78 3.33
N LYS A 224 17.57 15.07 3.51
CA LYS A 224 18.53 16.07 4.03
C LYS A 224 19.02 15.72 5.43
N ASP A 225 18.19 15.06 6.23
CA ASP A 225 18.54 14.52 7.54
C ASP A 225 17.67 13.28 7.79
N MET A 226 18.23 12.11 7.51
CA MET A 226 17.48 10.84 7.55
C MET A 226 17.05 10.43 8.97
N PHE A 227 17.66 11.02 10.00
CA PHE A 227 17.40 10.74 11.41
C PHE A 227 16.58 11.83 12.10
N ALA A 228 16.29 12.95 11.41
CA ALA A 228 15.40 13.99 11.92
C ALA A 228 14.00 13.43 12.22
N PRO A 229 13.26 14.06 13.16
CA PRO A 229 11.86 13.77 13.37
C PRO A 229 11.07 13.89 12.06
N ARG A 230 10.12 12.97 11.89
CA ARG A 230 9.25 12.88 10.72
C ARG A 230 7.82 13.05 11.18
N LEU A 231 6.95 13.59 10.32
CA LEU A 231 5.53 13.71 10.65
C LEU A 231 4.70 12.84 9.73
N VAL A 232 3.65 12.23 10.28
CA VAL A 232 2.57 11.63 9.52
C VAL A 232 1.29 12.37 9.88
N ILE A 233 0.63 12.96 8.87
CA ILE A 233 -0.51 13.86 9.05
C ILE A 233 -1.68 13.35 8.20
N LYS A 234 -2.89 13.29 8.77
CA LYS A 234 -4.13 12.94 8.05
C LYS A 234 -5.30 13.64 8.73
N GLY A 235 -5.92 14.58 8.02
CA GLY A 235 -6.90 15.47 8.66
C GLY A 235 -6.24 16.29 9.77
N THR A 236 -6.90 16.40 10.92
CA THR A 236 -6.36 17.12 12.07
C THR A 236 -5.34 16.31 12.87
N THR A 237 -5.33 14.98 12.71
CA THR A 237 -4.46 14.07 13.46
C THR A 237 -3.00 14.16 13.00
N VAL A 238 -2.07 14.23 13.96
CA VAL A 238 -0.63 14.28 13.70
C VAL A 238 0.12 13.32 14.59
N TYR A 239 0.99 12.53 13.96
CA TYR A 239 1.96 11.67 14.62
C TYR A 239 3.38 12.12 14.28
N GLU A 240 4.27 12.00 15.24
CA GLU A 240 5.70 12.21 15.08
C GLU A 240 6.42 10.86 15.15
N GLU A 241 7.32 10.62 14.19
CA GLU A 241 8.27 9.51 14.22
C GLU A 241 9.63 10.04 14.64
N THR A 242 10.22 9.43 15.68
CA THR A 242 11.55 9.80 16.19
C THR A 242 12.46 8.60 16.18
N TYR A 243 13.71 8.81 15.76
CA TYR A 243 14.74 7.79 15.78
C TYR A 243 15.39 7.72 17.17
N ASN A 244 15.55 6.50 17.67
CA ASN A 244 16.30 6.23 18.89
C ASN A 244 17.66 5.63 18.51
N ASP A 245 18.72 6.44 18.59
CA ASP A 245 20.09 6.01 18.25
C ASP A 245 20.55 4.80 19.05
N THR A 246 20.17 4.70 20.32
CA THR A 246 20.62 3.63 21.23
C THR A 246 20.02 2.28 20.84
N GLN A 247 18.77 2.27 20.39
CA GLN A 247 18.06 1.06 20.01
C GLN A 247 18.10 0.82 18.49
N SER A 248 18.54 1.81 17.72
CA SER A 248 18.46 1.85 16.26
C SER A 248 17.04 1.58 15.75
N THR A 249 16.04 2.14 16.44
CA THR A 249 14.61 1.94 16.13
C THR A 249 13.87 3.26 15.99
N TRP A 250 12.87 3.29 15.13
CA TRP A 250 11.87 4.36 15.07
C TRP A 250 10.77 4.12 16.10
N SER A 251 10.26 5.20 16.68
CA SER A 251 9.07 5.18 17.53
C SER A 251 8.06 6.21 17.04
N THR A 252 6.78 5.90 17.13
CA THR A 252 5.69 6.79 16.72
C THR A 252 4.92 7.28 17.94
N LYS A 253 4.70 8.58 18.02
CA LYS A 253 3.95 9.23 19.10
C LYS A 253 2.87 10.13 18.53
N CYS A 254 1.67 10.05 19.09
CA CYS A 254 0.63 11.04 18.83
C CYS A 254 1.04 12.41 19.37
N ILE A 255 0.94 13.46 18.55
CA ILE A 255 1.18 14.83 19.00
C ILE A 255 -0.04 15.75 18.84
N ARG A 256 -1.07 15.36 18.08
CA ARG A 256 -2.31 16.15 17.93
C ARG A 256 -3.52 15.28 17.51
N ASP A 257 -4.68 15.53 18.13
CA ASP A 257 -6.02 15.03 17.75
C ASP A 257 -6.10 13.53 17.44
N CYS A 258 -5.51 12.69 18.29
CA CYS A 258 -5.66 11.24 18.20
C CYS A 258 -6.83 10.77 19.06
N LEU A 259 -7.57 9.79 18.55
CA LEU A 259 -8.65 9.12 19.27
C LEU A 259 -8.00 8.18 20.30
N TRP A 260 -8.36 8.32 21.58
CA TRP A 260 -7.93 7.45 22.68
C TRP A 260 -9.03 6.47 23.05
#